data_AF-A0A970WI12-F1
#
_entry.id   AF-A0A970WI12-F1
#
_cell.length_a   1.000
_cell.length_b   1.000
_cell.length_c   1.000
_cell.angle_alpha   90.00
_cell.angle_beta   90.00
_cell.angle_gamma   90.00
#
_symmetry.space_group_name_H-M   'P 1'
#
loop_
_entity.id
_entity.type
_entity.pdbx_description
1 polymer ?
#
loop_
_entity_poly.entity_id
_entity_poly.type
_entity_poly.pdbx_seq_one_letter_code
_entity_poly.pdbx_strand_id
1 'polypeptide(L)'
;MVRRRNRTVFAACRRTSVGLRAVDALDLRRGMRSWLRGLVLTVLTTILLVPQLPAQAPSEPKPSDNPIEQLAERQRQVAKNYEKLEQILLRMSELSAASDPRRAALVLKAVAESKERLIDVQFASLVDQLSKDELAKVLEGQEKLVGDLGELLELLLSENRSKRLASEKARIREYLQQLNRIINQQKSLQARTTGGAGQPRELSEQQGELGRQTGGLAEEIRENEEQDGESPNKQDEPKQASGKGEPKGPSQPSAEPPQEGSKPREGSKAKKEAGDPADDGKPSGESPSGTPSEDQSSQSPSEGTPSNGAMGDAAPQSQEQAHPARERLESARRRMQQAQEKLEKAEREGAGQEQEEAIRQLQQAKAELERILRQLREEEIEQVLVALEARLVKMLQMQREVYEGTSRLDKASAEGVTHEQEIEAGRLSSHEAEIVAEADKALMLLREDGSSVAMPEALAQAREDMEQVVARLARANVGQVTLGIEEDIVTALEEMLDAVRQAMKDAEERRRDAQQGEPGTPQDPALVGLLDELRMIRALQMRVNTRTQRYGEMITGQHAETPELMEALVRLAERQERVYRITSDLEAGKNR
;
A
#
# COMPACT_ATOMS: atom_id res chain seq x y z
N MET A 1 1.63 -16.93 -62.15
CA MET A 1 0.41 -17.74 -62.38
C MET A 1 -0.76 -16.99 -61.73
N VAL A 2 -1.86 -16.68 -62.43
CA VAL A 2 -3.06 -17.55 -62.65
C VAL A 2 -3.71 -17.89 -61.29
N ARG A 3 -4.97 -17.51 -60.98
CA ARG A 3 -6.19 -17.42 -61.83
C ARG A 3 -7.26 -16.45 -61.27
N ARG A 4 -8.10 -15.85 -62.13
CA ARG A 4 -9.40 -15.22 -61.75
C ARG A 4 -10.52 -16.27 -61.59
N ARG A 5 -11.49 -16.05 -60.68
CA ARG A 5 -12.87 -16.61 -60.62
C ARG A 5 -13.61 -15.97 -59.41
N ASN A 6 -14.94 -15.74 -59.38
CA ASN A 6 -15.93 -15.67 -60.47
C ASN A 6 -17.25 -14.97 -60.04
N ARG A 7 -17.90 -14.25 -60.98
CA ARG A 7 -19.36 -14.00 -61.15
C ARG A 7 -20.28 -13.52 -60.00
N THR A 8 -20.83 -12.32 -60.24
CA THR A 8 -22.20 -11.86 -59.95
C THR A 8 -23.33 -12.71 -60.58
N VAL A 9 -24.54 -12.74 -60.00
CA VAL A 9 -25.88 -12.50 -60.65
C VAL A 9 -26.93 -12.13 -59.57
N PHE A 10 -27.97 -11.37 -59.96
CA PHE A 10 -29.17 -10.87 -59.20
C PHE A 10 -28.97 -9.49 -58.52
N ALA A 11 -29.81 -8.45 -58.65
CA ALA A 11 -31.11 -8.19 -59.35
C ALA A 11 -32.35 -8.95 -58.81
N ALA A 12 -33.56 -8.38 -58.65
CA ALA A 12 -34.14 -7.07 -59.05
C ALA A 12 -35.26 -6.66 -58.03
N CYS A 13 -36.07 -5.59 -58.14
CA CYS A 13 -36.35 -4.68 -59.25
C CYS A 13 -36.68 -3.23 -58.81
N ARG A 14 -37.96 -2.82 -58.75
CA ARG A 14 -38.46 -1.44 -58.52
C ARG A 14 -39.93 -1.45 -58.04
N ARG A 15 -40.35 -0.45 -57.25
CA ARG A 15 -41.49 0.48 -57.50
C ARG A 15 -41.71 1.42 -56.28
N THR A 16 -41.66 2.75 -56.42
CA THR A 16 -42.78 3.73 -56.64
C THR A 16 -43.88 3.70 -55.56
N SER A 17 -44.38 4.81 -55.00
CA SER A 17 -44.17 6.26 -55.27
C SER A 17 -44.90 7.16 -54.24
N VAL A 18 -44.61 8.48 -54.24
CA VAL A 18 -45.51 9.67 -54.07
C VAL A 18 -46.93 9.42 -53.48
N GLY A 19 -47.46 10.18 -52.52
CA GLY A 19 -47.08 11.49 -51.94
C GLY A 19 -48.30 12.17 -51.28
N LEU A 20 -48.34 13.53 -51.25
CA LEU A 20 -49.30 14.42 -50.52
C LEU A 20 -49.07 14.44 -48.99
N ARG A 21 -49.11 15.55 -48.21
CA ARG A 21 -49.68 16.93 -48.22
C ARG A 21 -51.03 17.12 -47.50
N ALA A 22 -51.01 18.09 -46.55
CA ALA A 22 -52.12 18.93 -46.07
C ALA A 22 -53.21 18.26 -45.18
N VAL A 23 -53.97 18.95 -44.31
CA VAL A 23 -53.86 20.26 -43.61
C VAL A 23 -54.81 20.20 -42.37
N ASP A 24 -54.61 21.09 -41.40
CA ASP A 24 -55.44 21.43 -40.22
C ASP A 24 -56.92 21.00 -40.17
N ALA A 25 -57.39 20.58 -38.98
CA ALA A 25 -58.48 21.26 -38.24
C ALA A 25 -58.81 20.62 -36.86
N LEU A 26 -58.97 21.49 -35.85
CA LEU A 26 -59.91 21.53 -34.69
C LEU A 26 -60.55 20.25 -34.09
N ASP A 27 -61.07 20.22 -32.86
CA ASP A 27 -60.90 20.96 -31.57
C ASP A 27 -62.02 20.41 -30.64
N LEU A 28 -61.73 20.03 -29.38
CA LEU A 28 -62.79 20.04 -28.36
C LEU A 28 -62.29 20.11 -26.90
N ARG A 29 -62.78 21.15 -26.20
CA ARG A 29 -62.99 21.26 -24.73
C ARG A 29 -61.77 21.41 -23.80
N ARG A 30 -61.31 22.65 -23.76
CA ARG A 30 -60.65 23.34 -22.62
C ARG A 30 -61.50 23.33 -21.32
N GLY A 31 -60.81 23.45 -20.18
CA GLY A 31 -61.31 24.04 -18.93
C GLY A 31 -60.20 24.03 -17.86
N MET A 32 -59.90 25.09 -17.08
CA MET A 32 -60.52 26.42 -17.01
C MET A 32 -59.52 27.49 -16.48
N ARG A 33 -59.53 28.68 -17.11
CA ARG A 33 -59.14 30.06 -16.68
C ARG A 33 -58.23 30.21 -15.42
N SER A 34 -57.06 30.88 -15.41
CA SER A 34 -56.57 32.13 -16.04
C SER A 34 -57.23 33.44 -15.56
N TRP A 35 -56.48 34.36 -14.91
CA TRP A 35 -56.36 35.79 -15.28
C TRP A 35 -55.32 36.58 -14.44
N LEU A 36 -54.59 37.45 -15.15
CA LEU A 36 -54.00 38.77 -14.87
C LEU A 36 -54.02 39.34 -13.42
N ARG A 37 -52.91 39.84 -12.83
CA ARG A 37 -51.98 40.96 -13.18
C ARG A 37 -52.46 42.36 -12.74
N GLY A 38 -51.66 43.03 -11.91
CA GLY A 38 -51.82 44.44 -11.47
C GLY A 38 -52.82 44.65 -10.33
N LEU A 39 -52.86 45.78 -9.61
CA LEU A 39 -51.96 46.94 -9.47
C LEU A 39 -52.46 47.76 -8.24
N VAL A 40 -51.65 48.64 -7.63
CA VAL A 40 -52.04 49.64 -6.59
C VAL A 40 -52.42 48.98 -5.23
N LEU A 41 -51.62 49.06 -4.14
CA LEU A 41 -51.19 50.21 -3.31
C LEU A 41 -52.31 50.82 -2.43
N THR A 42 -52.05 50.94 -1.12
CA THR A 42 -52.75 51.79 -0.11
C THR A 42 -54.29 51.77 0.00
N VAL A 43 -54.82 51.03 1.00
CA VAL A 43 -55.59 51.50 2.20
C VAL A 43 -55.48 50.33 3.21
N LEU A 44 -54.65 50.34 4.25
CA LEU A 44 -54.67 51.12 5.50
C LEU A 44 -55.76 50.65 6.51
N THR A 45 -55.32 50.25 7.72
CA THR A 45 -56.12 49.97 8.95
C THR A 45 -57.15 48.81 8.89
N THR A 46 -57.40 48.03 9.96
CA THR A 46 -57.09 48.13 11.40
C THR A 46 -56.98 46.72 12.04
N ILE A 47 -56.46 46.63 13.28
CA ILE A 47 -56.60 45.49 14.25
C ILE A 47 -55.80 44.22 13.84
N LEU A 48 -55.03 43.53 14.70
CA LEU A 48 -54.95 43.51 16.18
C LEU A 48 -53.48 43.49 16.67
N LEU A 49 -53.21 44.08 17.83
CA LEU A 49 -51.89 44.14 18.47
C LEU A 49 -51.62 42.90 19.36
N VAL A 50 -50.54 42.16 19.09
CA VAL A 50 -49.98 41.14 19.99
C VAL A 50 -48.49 41.44 20.22
N PRO A 51 -48.05 41.72 21.47
CA PRO A 51 -46.64 42.02 21.76
C PRO A 51 -45.84 40.70 21.86
N GLN A 52 -45.24 40.29 20.75
CA GLN A 52 -44.36 39.12 20.70
C GLN A 52 -42.95 39.52 21.14
N LEU A 53 -42.39 38.86 22.17
CA LEU A 53 -41.04 39.17 22.65
C LEU A 53 -40.01 38.85 21.55
N PRO A 54 -38.95 39.68 21.39
CA PRO A 54 -37.88 39.42 20.44
C PRO A 54 -36.98 38.30 20.95
N ALA A 55 -37.33 37.06 20.61
CA ALA A 55 -36.37 35.95 20.67
C ALA A 55 -35.25 36.24 19.65
N GLN A 56 -34.09 36.65 20.14
CA GLN A 56 -32.90 36.78 19.31
C GLN A 56 -32.48 35.39 18.84
N ALA A 57 -32.72 35.08 17.56
CA ALA A 57 -32.00 34.01 16.90
C ALA A 57 -30.50 34.37 16.89
N PRO A 58 -29.60 33.44 17.22
CA PRO A 58 -28.17 33.68 17.06
C PRO A 58 -27.89 33.95 15.57
N SER A 59 -27.33 35.12 15.28
CA SER A 59 -26.97 35.47 13.91
C SER A 59 -25.72 34.70 13.51
N GLU A 60 -25.84 33.86 12.49
CA GLU A 60 -24.67 33.29 11.83
C GLU A 60 -23.82 34.45 11.27
N PRO A 61 -22.51 34.49 11.53
CA PRO A 61 -21.65 35.54 11.02
C PRO A 61 -21.57 35.42 9.50
N LYS A 62 -21.89 36.52 8.80
CA LYS A 62 -21.63 36.60 7.36
C LYS A 62 -20.12 36.53 7.12
N PRO A 63 -19.65 35.89 6.03
CA PRO A 63 -18.26 36.04 5.61
C PRO A 63 -17.99 37.53 5.35
N SER A 64 -16.88 38.05 5.86
CA SER A 64 -16.49 39.43 5.64
C SER A 64 -15.73 39.58 4.33
N ASP A 65 -15.87 40.75 3.69
CA ASP A 65 -15.18 41.08 2.44
C ASP A 65 -13.67 41.37 2.62
N ASN A 66 -13.13 41.22 3.84
CA ASN A 66 -11.72 41.46 4.16
C ASN A 66 -10.89 40.18 3.95
N PRO A 67 -9.92 40.15 3.00
CA PRO A 67 -9.10 38.96 2.75
C PRO A 67 -8.23 38.56 3.95
N ILE A 68 -7.79 39.51 4.78
CA ILE A 68 -6.96 39.25 5.97
C ILE A 68 -7.77 38.49 7.03
N GLU A 69 -9.04 38.84 7.20
CA GLU A 69 -9.93 38.17 8.15
C GLU A 69 -10.32 36.76 7.67
N GLN A 70 -10.49 36.57 6.36
CA GLN A 70 -10.65 35.24 5.75
C GLN A 70 -9.39 34.37 5.93
N LEU A 71 -8.19 34.94 5.81
CA LEU A 71 -6.93 34.24 6.10
C LEU A 71 -6.82 33.88 7.58
N ALA A 72 -7.20 34.78 8.50
CA ALA A 72 -7.21 34.52 9.94
C ALA A 72 -8.16 33.36 10.31
N GLU A 73 -9.37 33.28 9.74
CA GLU A 73 -10.28 32.15 10.03
C GLU A 73 -9.81 30.84 9.38
N ARG A 74 -9.18 30.88 8.19
CA ARG A 74 -8.50 29.69 7.63
C ARG A 74 -7.39 29.20 8.57
N GLN A 75 -6.54 30.10 9.09
CA GLN A 75 -5.48 29.74 10.04
C GLN A 75 -6.04 29.14 11.34
N ARG A 76 -7.15 29.70 11.86
CA ARG A 76 -7.91 29.11 13.00
C ARG A 76 -8.43 27.71 12.68
N GLN A 77 -8.87 27.46 11.45
CA GLN A 77 -9.37 26.14 11.05
C GLN A 77 -8.23 25.12 10.94
N VAL A 78 -7.04 25.51 10.47
CA VAL A 78 -5.85 24.64 10.50
C VAL A 78 -5.43 24.33 11.94
N ALA A 79 -5.38 25.34 12.82
CA ALA A 79 -5.09 25.15 14.25
C ALA A 79 -6.05 24.15 14.92
N LYS A 80 -7.37 24.33 14.74
CA LYS A 80 -8.41 23.40 15.22
C LYS A 80 -8.33 21.99 14.60
N ASN A 81 -7.61 21.81 13.50
CA ASN A 81 -7.38 20.50 12.90
C ASN A 81 -6.09 19.86 13.42
N TYR A 82 -5.07 20.65 13.75
CA TYR A 82 -3.86 20.17 14.43
C TYR A 82 -4.17 19.69 15.86
N GLU A 83 -4.97 20.43 16.63
CA GLU A 83 -5.43 20.03 17.97
C GLU A 83 -6.11 18.64 17.95
N LYS A 84 -6.97 18.39 16.94
CA LYS A 84 -7.61 17.08 16.72
C LYS A 84 -6.62 16.02 16.29
N LEU A 85 -5.64 16.35 15.45
CA LEU A 85 -4.59 15.42 15.04
C LEU A 85 -3.80 14.93 16.26
N GLU A 86 -3.42 15.83 17.18
CA GLU A 86 -2.71 15.44 18.39
C GLU A 86 -3.57 14.55 19.31
N GLN A 87 -4.86 14.86 19.47
CA GLN A 87 -5.82 14.02 20.20
C GLN A 87 -5.96 12.62 19.54
N ILE A 88 -5.98 12.56 18.21
CA ILE A 88 -6.03 11.30 17.45
C ILE A 88 -4.72 10.52 17.59
N LEU A 89 -3.55 11.16 17.56
CA LEU A 89 -2.26 10.51 17.78
C LEU A 89 -2.17 9.91 19.19
N LEU A 90 -2.56 10.67 20.22
CA LEU A 90 -2.68 10.14 21.60
C LEU A 90 -3.59 8.91 21.64
N ARG A 91 -4.80 9.02 21.09
CA ARG A 91 -5.78 7.92 21.09
C ARG A 91 -5.30 6.71 20.27
N MET A 92 -4.56 6.92 19.19
CA MET A 92 -3.93 5.87 18.39
C MET A 92 -2.82 5.18 19.18
N SER A 93 -2.01 5.91 19.96
CA SER A 93 -1.01 5.30 20.83
C SER A 93 -1.63 4.43 21.93
N GLU A 94 -2.73 4.88 22.57
CA GLU A 94 -3.48 4.08 23.56
C GLU A 94 -4.01 2.76 22.96
N LEU A 95 -4.59 2.84 21.75
CA LEU A 95 -5.21 1.69 21.08
C LEU A 95 -4.18 0.74 20.44
N SER A 96 -3.01 1.24 20.02
CA SER A 96 -1.93 0.43 19.45
C SER A 96 -0.94 -0.11 20.49
N ALA A 97 -0.91 0.40 21.73
CA ALA A 97 0.01 -0.08 22.76
C ALA A 97 -0.07 -1.58 23.07
N ALA A 98 -1.19 -2.23 22.75
CA ALA A 98 -1.39 -3.68 22.93
C ALA A 98 -1.00 -4.54 21.70
N SER A 99 -0.80 -3.94 20.53
CA SER A 99 -0.54 -4.64 19.25
C SER A 99 0.75 -4.20 18.55
N ASP A 100 1.18 -2.95 18.74
CA ASP A 100 2.46 -2.40 18.29
C ASP A 100 2.99 -1.40 19.34
N PRO A 101 3.63 -1.89 20.43
CA PRO A 101 4.15 -1.04 21.50
C PRO A 101 5.23 -0.05 21.04
N ARG A 102 5.96 -0.38 19.96
CA ARG A 102 7.06 0.44 19.44
C ARG A 102 6.52 1.67 18.72
N ARG A 103 5.56 1.46 17.81
CA ARG A 103 4.84 2.55 17.15
C ARG A 103 4.04 3.41 18.14
N ALA A 104 3.42 2.79 19.16
CA ALA A 104 2.76 3.54 20.23
C ALA A 104 3.74 4.48 20.96
N ALA A 105 4.94 4.02 21.28
CA ALA A 105 5.99 4.84 21.89
C ALA A 105 6.53 5.94 20.95
N LEU A 106 6.68 5.67 19.65
CA LEU A 106 7.04 6.69 18.64
C LEU A 106 5.99 7.80 18.57
N VAL A 107 4.71 7.44 18.52
CA VAL A 107 3.58 8.37 18.44
C VAL A 107 3.49 9.22 19.72
N LEU A 108 3.71 8.62 20.89
CA LEU A 108 3.84 9.36 22.15
C LEU A 108 5.03 10.33 22.13
N LYS A 109 6.18 9.94 21.55
CA LYS A 109 7.33 10.84 21.37
C LYS A 109 6.97 12.02 20.47
N ALA A 110 6.29 11.79 19.35
CA ALA A 110 5.87 12.86 18.44
C ALA A 110 4.89 13.84 19.10
N VAL A 111 3.95 13.36 19.93
CA VAL A 111 3.08 14.23 20.72
C VAL A 111 3.83 14.98 21.82
N ALA A 112 4.85 14.38 22.44
CA ALA A 112 5.70 15.09 23.40
C ALA A 112 6.51 16.20 22.70
N GLU A 113 7.06 15.91 21.52
CA GLU A 113 7.88 16.86 20.75
C GLU A 113 7.02 17.99 20.12
N SER A 114 5.76 17.72 19.75
CA SER A 114 4.73 18.74 19.43
C SER A 114 4.58 19.77 20.55
N LYS A 115 4.52 19.29 21.80
CA LYS A 115 4.37 20.15 22.99
C LYS A 115 5.65 20.89 23.34
N GLU A 116 6.81 20.27 23.16
CA GLU A 116 8.11 20.91 23.37
C GLU A 116 8.37 22.04 22.36
N ARG A 117 7.96 21.84 21.09
CA ARG A 117 7.98 22.86 20.02
C ARG A 117 6.84 23.89 20.12
N LEU A 118 5.92 23.71 21.07
CA LEU A 118 4.78 24.59 21.36
C LEU A 118 3.89 24.86 20.13
N ILE A 119 3.64 23.86 19.29
CA ILE A 119 2.97 24.02 17.97
C ILE A 119 1.62 24.74 18.07
N ASP A 120 0.77 24.40 19.05
CA ASP A 120 -0.51 25.08 19.30
C ASP A 120 -0.34 26.59 19.58
N VAL A 121 0.74 26.97 20.26
CA VAL A 121 1.07 28.36 20.58
C VAL A 121 1.57 29.10 19.33
N GLN A 122 2.33 28.42 18.46
CA GLN A 122 2.72 28.97 17.16
C GLN A 122 1.48 29.22 16.27
N PHE A 123 0.57 28.25 16.19
CA PHE A 123 -0.72 28.42 15.51
C PHE A 123 -1.55 29.58 16.08
N ALA A 124 -1.67 29.68 17.41
CA ALA A 124 -2.41 30.76 18.06
C ALA A 124 -1.77 32.13 17.81
N SER A 125 -0.43 32.22 17.82
CA SER A 125 0.32 33.45 17.52
C SER A 125 0.10 33.90 16.08
N LEU A 126 0.07 32.97 15.11
CA LEU A 126 -0.18 33.30 13.70
C LEU A 126 -1.60 33.83 13.48
N VAL A 127 -2.60 33.27 14.18
CA VAL A 127 -3.99 33.78 14.16
C VAL A 127 -4.07 35.21 14.73
N ASP A 128 -3.38 35.46 15.84
CA ASP A 128 -3.32 36.77 16.50
C ASP A 128 -2.61 37.81 15.61
N GLN A 129 -1.45 37.48 15.03
CA GLN A 129 -0.70 38.33 14.11
C GLN A 129 -1.47 38.63 12.81
N LEU A 130 -2.15 37.64 12.22
CA LEU A 130 -3.06 37.85 11.08
C LEU A 130 -4.20 38.81 11.45
N SER A 131 -4.79 38.68 12.65
CA SER A 131 -5.85 39.60 13.11
C SER A 131 -5.36 41.03 13.40
N LYS A 132 -4.04 41.25 13.44
CA LYS A 132 -3.37 42.54 13.66
C LYS A 132 -2.69 43.10 12.39
N ASP A 133 -2.85 42.42 11.25
CA ASP A 133 -2.21 42.76 9.97
C ASP A 133 -0.65 42.75 10.02
N GLU A 134 -0.05 41.98 10.93
CA GLU A 134 1.41 41.90 11.12
C GLU A 134 2.07 40.92 10.13
N LEU A 135 1.72 41.02 8.84
CA LEU A 135 2.01 40.01 7.79
C LEU A 135 3.48 39.57 7.72
N ALA A 136 4.44 40.45 7.98
CA ALA A 136 5.86 40.10 7.99
C ALA A 136 6.21 39.07 9.08
N LYS A 137 5.60 39.17 10.28
CA LYS A 137 5.77 38.18 11.37
C LYS A 137 5.00 36.90 11.10
N VAL A 138 3.87 37.00 10.39
CA VAL A 138 3.09 35.83 9.95
C VAL A 138 3.93 34.95 9.03
N LEU A 139 4.72 35.55 8.11
CA LEU A 139 5.64 34.80 7.25
C LEU A 139 6.76 34.11 8.04
N GLU A 140 7.48 34.85 8.89
CA GLU A 140 8.54 34.29 9.76
C GLU A 140 8.01 33.15 10.66
N GLY A 141 6.83 33.34 11.25
CA GLY A 141 6.18 32.31 12.06
C GLY A 141 5.63 31.13 11.26
N GLN A 142 5.21 31.33 10.00
CA GLN A 142 4.79 30.24 9.11
C GLN A 142 5.99 29.42 8.64
N GLU A 143 7.10 30.05 8.27
CA GLU A 143 8.34 29.36 7.89
C GLU A 143 8.82 28.46 9.04
N LYS A 144 8.90 29.01 10.26
CA LYS A 144 9.25 28.22 11.45
C LYS A 144 8.27 27.09 11.71
N LEU A 145 6.96 27.37 11.71
CA LEU A 145 5.92 26.37 11.96
C LEU A 145 5.96 25.23 10.94
N VAL A 146 6.20 25.53 9.66
CA VAL A 146 6.36 24.52 8.59
C VAL A 146 7.63 23.69 8.82
N GLY A 147 8.73 24.30 9.27
CA GLY A 147 9.94 23.58 9.69
C GLY A 147 9.70 22.62 10.85
N ASP A 148 9.13 23.11 11.96
CA ASP A 148 8.80 22.31 13.14
C ASP A 148 7.80 21.18 12.82
N LEU A 149 6.78 21.44 11.98
CA LEU A 149 5.86 20.40 11.48
C LEU A 149 6.56 19.38 10.55
N GLY A 150 7.55 19.82 9.78
CA GLY A 150 8.40 18.97 8.95
C GLY A 150 9.25 18.02 9.77
N GLU A 151 9.87 18.49 10.86
CA GLU A 151 10.64 17.66 11.78
C GLU A 151 9.75 16.68 12.57
N LEU A 152 8.52 17.06 12.93
CA LEU A 152 7.54 16.15 13.55
C LEU A 152 7.04 15.08 12.57
N LEU A 153 6.83 15.44 11.31
CA LEU A 153 6.50 14.49 10.24
C LEU A 153 7.68 13.56 9.97
N GLU A 154 8.92 14.08 9.91
CA GLU A 154 10.11 13.25 9.80
C GLU A 154 10.23 12.30 10.98
N LEU A 155 9.98 12.75 12.23
CA LEU A 155 9.98 11.86 13.38
C LEU A 155 8.95 10.72 13.26
N LEU A 156 7.72 11.03 12.85
CA LEU A 156 6.65 10.04 12.61
C LEU A 156 6.98 9.08 11.45
N LEU A 157 7.88 9.46 10.54
CA LEU A 157 8.43 8.64 9.46
C LEU A 157 9.80 8.00 9.80
N SER A 158 10.44 8.40 10.91
CA SER A 158 11.81 8.01 11.29
C SER A 158 11.90 6.67 12.00
N GLU A 159 10.76 6.13 12.46
CA GLU A 159 10.68 4.70 12.73
C GLU A 159 11.16 3.96 11.48
N ASN A 160 12.13 3.06 11.63
CA ASN A 160 12.86 2.49 10.49
C ASN A 160 12.01 1.44 9.73
N ARG A 161 10.72 1.71 9.53
CA ARG A 161 9.69 0.83 8.96
C ARG A 161 10.04 0.38 7.54
N SER A 162 10.62 1.23 6.71
CA SER A 162 11.14 0.84 5.39
C SER A 162 12.23 -0.23 5.50
N LYS A 163 13.23 -0.04 6.37
CA LYS A 163 14.29 -1.04 6.62
C LYS A 163 13.76 -2.29 7.33
N ARG A 164 12.79 -2.13 8.25
CA ARG A 164 12.11 -3.24 8.96
C ARG A 164 11.38 -4.10 7.95
N LEU A 165 10.45 -3.54 7.16
CA LEU A 165 9.73 -4.22 6.09
C LEU A 165 10.68 -4.86 5.07
N ALA A 166 11.75 -4.18 4.65
CA ALA A 166 12.76 -4.77 3.78
C ALA A 166 13.44 -6.01 4.40
N SER A 167 13.81 -5.93 5.69
CA SER A 167 14.41 -7.05 6.43
C SER A 167 13.43 -8.20 6.69
N GLU A 168 12.17 -7.88 6.98
CA GLU A 168 11.09 -8.82 7.29
C GLU A 168 10.65 -9.57 6.02
N LYS A 169 10.44 -8.84 4.91
CA LYS A 169 10.27 -9.44 3.58
C LYS A 169 11.47 -10.30 3.18
N ALA A 170 12.69 -9.97 3.60
CA ALA A 170 13.87 -10.80 3.35
C ALA A 170 13.86 -12.10 4.19
N ARG A 171 13.54 -12.03 5.49
CA ARG A 171 13.37 -13.21 6.37
C ARG A 171 12.28 -14.14 5.85
N ILE A 172 11.08 -13.63 5.60
CA ILE A 172 9.94 -14.39 5.07
C ILE A 172 10.28 -15.06 3.73
N ARG A 173 11.06 -14.40 2.86
CA ARG A 173 11.56 -15.01 1.60
C ARG A 173 12.53 -16.16 1.85
N GLU A 174 13.45 -16.08 2.82
CA GLU A 174 14.33 -17.21 3.14
C GLU A 174 13.55 -18.35 3.80
N TYR A 175 12.60 -18.08 4.70
CA TYR A 175 11.70 -19.13 5.24
C TYR A 175 10.95 -19.84 4.11
N LEU A 176 10.44 -19.10 3.12
CA LEU A 176 9.82 -19.68 1.92
C LEU A 176 10.81 -20.50 1.11
N GLN A 177 12.07 -20.07 0.94
CA GLN A 177 13.08 -20.90 0.28
C GLN A 177 13.35 -22.20 1.05
N GLN A 178 13.64 -22.11 2.36
CA GLN A 178 13.85 -23.27 3.23
C GLN A 178 12.66 -24.24 3.16
N LEU A 179 11.45 -23.73 3.30
CA LEU A 179 10.22 -24.52 3.25
C LEU A 179 10.00 -25.18 1.88
N ASN A 180 10.31 -24.52 0.77
CA ASN A 180 10.25 -25.15 -0.55
C ASN A 180 11.31 -26.28 -0.70
N ARG A 181 12.50 -26.16 -0.10
CA ARG A 181 13.50 -27.26 -0.04
C ARG A 181 12.90 -28.46 0.73
N ILE A 182 12.34 -28.21 1.92
CA ILE A 182 11.72 -29.24 2.79
C ILE A 182 10.53 -29.93 2.09
N ILE A 183 9.63 -29.19 1.45
CA ILE A 183 8.48 -29.75 0.70
C ILE A 183 8.95 -30.69 -0.41
N ASN A 184 10.00 -30.32 -1.15
CA ASN A 184 10.52 -31.14 -2.24
C ASN A 184 11.24 -32.40 -1.74
N GLN A 185 11.98 -32.29 -0.63
CA GLN A 185 12.58 -33.44 0.05
C GLN A 185 11.51 -34.41 0.58
N GLN A 186 10.46 -33.91 1.25
CA GLN A 186 9.38 -34.74 1.77
C GLN A 186 8.62 -35.47 0.64
N LYS A 187 8.35 -34.80 -0.48
CA LYS A 187 7.75 -35.43 -1.68
C LYS A 187 8.64 -36.53 -2.28
N SER A 188 9.95 -36.28 -2.37
CA SER A 188 10.92 -37.27 -2.85
C SER A 188 11.02 -38.49 -1.92
N LEU A 189 10.99 -38.25 -0.60
CA LEU A 189 11.00 -39.31 0.41
C LEU A 189 9.70 -40.12 0.38
N GLN A 190 8.54 -39.46 0.30
CA GLN A 190 7.24 -40.13 0.17
C GLN A 190 7.17 -41.02 -1.07
N ALA A 191 7.61 -40.54 -2.23
CA ALA A 191 7.65 -41.32 -3.47
C ALA A 191 8.54 -42.56 -3.37
N ARG A 192 9.61 -42.52 -2.56
CA ARG A 192 10.45 -43.68 -2.25
C ARG A 192 9.80 -44.64 -1.25
N THR A 193 9.12 -44.13 -0.21
CA THR A 193 8.33 -44.94 0.72
C THR A 193 7.25 -45.75 -0.01
N THR A 194 6.43 -45.08 -0.81
CA THR A 194 5.26 -45.69 -1.49
C THR A 194 5.67 -46.50 -2.72
N GLY A 195 6.66 -46.04 -3.49
CA GLY A 195 7.31 -46.80 -4.56
C GLY A 195 8.19 -47.95 -4.07
N GLY A 196 8.35 -48.11 -2.75
CA GLY A 196 9.04 -49.24 -2.12
C GLY A 196 10.57 -49.25 -2.25
N ALA A 197 11.19 -48.12 -2.59
CA ALA A 197 12.62 -48.00 -2.90
C ALA A 197 13.47 -47.53 -1.71
N GLY A 198 14.54 -48.27 -1.40
CA GLY A 198 15.44 -48.00 -0.26
C GLY A 198 15.02 -48.76 1.02
N GLN A 199 15.95 -48.90 1.96
CA GLN A 199 15.70 -49.66 3.19
C GLN A 199 14.81 -48.85 4.16
N PRO A 200 13.87 -49.47 4.90
CA PRO A 200 13.01 -48.74 5.84
C PRO A 200 13.78 -47.92 6.87
N ARG A 201 14.94 -48.41 7.31
CA ARG A 201 15.85 -47.71 8.24
C ARG A 201 16.46 -46.44 7.64
N GLU A 202 16.97 -46.51 6.41
CA GLU A 202 17.50 -45.34 5.68
C GLU A 202 16.42 -44.29 5.46
N LEU A 203 15.20 -44.73 5.15
CA LEU A 203 14.03 -43.85 4.98
C LEU A 203 13.62 -43.19 6.31
N SER A 204 13.67 -43.93 7.43
CA SER A 204 13.43 -43.38 8.77
C SER A 204 14.48 -42.33 9.15
N GLU A 205 15.76 -42.65 9.01
CA GLU A 205 16.86 -41.73 9.38
C GLU A 205 16.76 -40.40 8.59
N GLN A 206 16.39 -40.47 7.31
CA GLN A 206 16.10 -39.30 6.46
C GLN A 206 14.80 -38.58 6.87
N GLN A 207 13.75 -39.30 7.29
CA GLN A 207 12.51 -38.69 7.78
C GLN A 207 12.73 -37.91 9.08
N GLY A 208 13.53 -38.45 10.00
CA GLY A 208 13.89 -37.82 11.26
C GLY A 208 14.86 -36.65 11.11
N GLU A 209 15.71 -36.65 10.08
CA GLU A 209 16.45 -35.44 9.68
C GLU A 209 15.49 -34.34 9.20
N LEU A 210 14.56 -34.66 8.29
CA LEU A 210 13.62 -33.66 7.77
C LEU A 210 12.66 -33.11 8.84
N GLY A 211 12.26 -33.95 9.80
CA GLY A 211 11.50 -33.53 10.98
C GLY A 211 12.28 -32.56 11.87
N ARG A 212 13.61 -32.73 11.99
CA ARG A 212 14.49 -31.78 12.69
C ARG A 212 14.68 -30.48 11.91
N GLN A 213 14.86 -30.53 10.59
CA GLN A 213 14.93 -29.33 9.73
C GLN A 213 13.63 -28.51 9.80
N THR A 214 12.47 -29.18 9.72
CA THR A 214 11.14 -28.56 9.88
C THR A 214 10.97 -27.95 11.28
N GLY A 215 11.51 -28.59 12.32
CA GLY A 215 11.55 -28.06 13.67
C GLY A 215 12.46 -26.85 13.85
N GLY A 216 13.62 -26.83 13.17
CA GLY A 216 14.54 -25.70 13.17
C GLY A 216 13.91 -24.45 12.56
N LEU A 217 13.26 -24.57 11.39
CA LEU A 217 12.54 -23.47 10.76
C LEU A 217 11.36 -22.95 11.61
N ALA A 218 10.71 -23.83 12.39
CA ALA A 218 9.66 -23.42 13.32
C ALA A 218 10.20 -22.60 14.51
N GLU A 219 11.39 -22.93 15.02
CA GLU A 219 12.05 -22.14 16.07
C GLU A 219 12.66 -20.85 15.52
N GLU A 220 13.24 -20.86 14.31
CA GLU A 220 13.76 -19.66 13.62
C GLU A 220 12.66 -18.60 13.42
N ILE A 221 11.46 -19.00 12.99
CA ILE A 221 10.28 -18.13 12.89
C ILE A 221 9.85 -17.59 14.27
N ARG A 222 10.00 -18.38 15.33
CA ARG A 222 9.66 -17.94 16.70
C ARG A 222 10.67 -16.92 17.24
N GLU A 223 11.97 -17.21 17.11
CA GLU A 223 13.04 -16.33 17.55
C GLU A 223 13.01 -14.98 16.81
N ASN A 224 12.68 -14.97 15.51
CA ASN A 224 12.71 -13.76 14.69
C ASN A 224 11.37 -13.00 14.60
N GLU A 225 10.22 -13.67 14.66
CA GLU A 225 8.90 -13.03 14.45
C GLU A 225 8.01 -12.99 15.70
N GLU A 226 8.33 -13.73 16.78
CA GLU A 226 7.59 -13.67 18.05
C GLU A 226 8.43 -13.03 19.19
N GLN A 227 9.75 -13.26 19.26
CA GLN A 227 10.62 -12.73 20.32
C GLN A 227 11.18 -11.32 20.07
N ASP A 228 10.35 -10.38 19.59
CA ASP A 228 10.76 -8.98 19.36
C ASP A 228 10.37 -8.02 20.52
N GLY A 229 10.35 -8.55 21.75
CA GLY A 229 9.96 -7.83 22.97
C GLY A 229 11.09 -7.11 23.72
N GLU A 230 12.35 -7.57 23.59
CA GLU A 230 13.51 -6.94 24.26
C GLU A 230 14.39 -6.17 23.27
N SER A 231 14.82 -4.96 23.65
CA SER A 231 15.79 -4.19 22.87
C SER A 231 17.18 -4.82 22.94
N PRO A 232 17.93 -4.94 21.82
CA PRO A 232 19.30 -5.46 21.82
C PRO A 232 20.31 -4.43 22.35
N ASN A 233 20.13 -3.94 23.59
CA ASN A 233 21.09 -3.08 24.27
C ASN A 233 22.04 -3.91 25.15
N LYS A 234 22.86 -4.73 24.50
CA LYS A 234 24.10 -5.28 25.06
C LYS A 234 25.25 -4.79 24.20
N GLN A 235 25.99 -3.83 24.74
CA GLN A 235 27.13 -3.20 24.08
C GLN A 235 28.23 -4.23 23.79
N ASP A 236 28.90 -4.09 22.64
CA ASP A 236 30.08 -4.87 22.30
C ASP A 236 31.25 -4.57 23.25
N GLU A 237 31.71 -5.59 23.99
CA GLU A 237 33.10 -5.62 24.47
C GLU A 237 33.98 -6.36 23.44
N PRO A 238 34.98 -5.69 22.82
CA PRO A 238 35.79 -6.30 21.78
C PRO A 238 36.80 -7.29 22.38
N LYS A 239 36.61 -8.59 22.11
CA LYS A 239 37.60 -9.63 22.42
C LYS A 239 38.88 -9.44 21.60
N GLN A 240 39.85 -8.73 22.15
CA GLN A 240 41.20 -8.67 21.56
C GLN A 240 41.84 -10.05 21.53
N ALA A 241 42.45 -10.39 20.39
CA ALA A 241 43.28 -11.57 20.25
C ALA A 241 44.71 -11.31 20.71
N SER A 242 45.30 -12.27 21.41
CA SER A 242 46.74 -12.43 21.58
C SER A 242 47.04 -13.91 21.83
N GLY A 243 48.12 -14.42 21.27
CA GLY A 243 48.40 -15.86 21.27
C GLY A 243 49.88 -16.22 21.14
N LYS A 244 50.11 -17.54 21.06
CA LYS A 244 51.40 -18.26 21.09
C LYS A 244 52.08 -18.37 22.46
N GLY A 245 52.25 -19.63 22.87
CA GLY A 245 53.08 -20.12 23.97
C GLY A 245 53.00 -21.65 23.97
N GLU A 246 54.08 -22.34 23.61
CA GLU A 246 54.08 -23.78 23.25
C GLU A 246 54.62 -24.70 24.38
N PRO A 247 54.60 -26.05 24.25
CA PRO A 247 54.26 -26.93 25.38
C PRO A 247 55.43 -27.78 25.94
N LYS A 248 55.13 -28.56 27.00
CA LYS A 248 55.76 -29.86 27.32
C LYS A 248 54.97 -30.65 28.37
N GLY A 249 54.84 -31.97 28.16
CA GLY A 249 54.58 -32.97 29.23
C GLY A 249 55.88 -33.69 29.63
N PRO A 250 55.87 -34.96 30.10
CA PRO A 250 54.73 -35.86 30.38
C PRO A 250 54.79 -36.58 31.75
N SER A 251 53.78 -37.40 32.10
CA SER A 251 53.92 -38.70 32.83
C SER A 251 52.58 -39.46 32.96
N GLN A 252 52.65 -40.76 33.27
CA GLN A 252 51.59 -41.81 33.29
C GLN A 252 51.83 -42.73 34.53
N PRO A 253 51.14 -43.89 34.80
CA PRO A 253 49.87 -44.46 34.30
C PRO A 253 48.95 -45.15 35.38
N SER A 254 47.80 -45.71 34.94
CA SER A 254 47.04 -46.86 35.54
C SER A 254 46.30 -46.66 36.90
N ALA A 255 45.33 -47.48 37.35
CA ALA A 255 44.83 -48.81 36.91
C ALA A 255 43.31 -49.07 37.22
N GLU A 256 42.78 -50.19 36.71
CA GLU A 256 41.47 -50.85 36.97
C GLU A 256 41.67 -52.39 36.86
N PRO A 257 40.70 -53.30 37.18
CA PRO A 257 39.65 -53.38 38.23
C PRO A 257 39.90 -54.62 39.16
N PRO A 258 38.95 -55.25 39.91
CA PRO A 258 37.93 -56.19 39.37
C PRO A 258 36.57 -56.26 40.17
N GLN A 259 35.88 -57.42 40.21
CA GLN A 259 34.43 -57.62 40.50
C GLN A 259 34.05 -58.36 41.83
N GLU A 260 32.73 -58.66 41.97
CA GLU A 260 32.00 -59.51 42.95
C GLU A 260 31.65 -58.91 44.34
N GLY A 261 30.50 -59.21 44.98
CA GLY A 261 29.32 -59.99 44.56
C GLY A 261 28.27 -60.27 45.67
N SER A 262 27.14 -60.92 45.30
CA SER A 262 26.10 -61.58 46.16
C SER A 262 24.90 -60.80 46.78
N LYS A 263 23.85 -61.59 47.15
CA LYS A 263 22.48 -61.27 47.67
C LYS A 263 22.12 -62.35 48.73
N PRO A 264 21.26 -62.12 49.76
CA PRO A 264 19.77 -62.22 49.65
C PRO A 264 19.01 -61.21 50.58
N ARG A 265 17.67 -61.02 50.64
CA ARG A 265 16.41 -61.59 50.08
C ARG A 265 15.59 -62.57 50.97
N GLU A 266 14.51 -62.06 51.58
CA GLU A 266 13.15 -62.69 51.75
C GLU A 266 12.17 -61.65 52.35
N GLY A 267 10.82 -61.72 52.27
CA GLY A 267 9.83 -62.54 51.52
C GLY A 267 8.67 -61.61 51.06
N SER A 268 7.38 -61.94 50.84
CA SER A 268 6.54 -63.16 50.65
C SER A 268 5.25 -62.69 49.88
N LYS A 269 4.68 -63.35 48.86
CA LYS A 269 3.75 -64.51 48.77
C LYS A 269 2.37 -64.31 49.45
N ALA A 270 1.22 -64.70 48.88
CA ALA A 270 0.83 -65.54 47.70
C ALA A 270 -0.45 -64.94 47.01
N LYS A 271 -0.88 -65.17 45.75
CA LYS A 271 -0.97 -66.28 44.76
C LYS A 271 -2.30 -67.08 44.75
N LYS A 272 -3.04 -67.03 43.62
CA LYS A 272 -3.62 -68.09 42.72
C LYS A 272 -4.54 -67.39 41.68
N GLU A 273 -4.59 -67.67 40.36
CA GLU A 273 -4.82 -68.92 39.58
C GLU A 273 -6.23 -69.52 39.73
N ALA A 274 -6.99 -69.91 38.68
CA ALA A 274 -6.89 -69.76 37.21
C ALA A 274 -8.24 -70.24 36.55
N GLY A 275 -8.49 -69.99 35.25
CA GLY A 275 -9.57 -70.68 34.51
C GLY A 275 -10.05 -70.00 33.20
N ASP A 276 -10.25 -70.80 32.15
CA ASP A 276 -10.80 -70.49 30.80
C ASP A 276 -11.58 -71.75 30.34
N PRO A 277 -12.69 -71.67 29.57
CA PRO A 277 -12.58 -71.90 28.12
C PRO A 277 -13.62 -71.14 27.23
N ALA A 278 -13.44 -71.29 25.91
CA ALA A 278 -14.30 -70.82 24.79
C ALA A 278 -15.73 -71.49 24.76
N ASP A 279 -16.68 -71.16 23.86
CA ASP A 279 -16.55 -71.16 22.39
C ASP A 279 -17.76 -70.55 21.60
N ASP A 280 -17.50 -70.25 20.31
CA ASP A 280 -18.34 -70.12 19.09
C ASP A 280 -19.61 -69.21 18.99
N GLY A 281 -19.94 -68.79 17.75
CA GLY A 281 -21.27 -68.29 17.34
C GLY A 281 -21.35 -67.07 16.39
N LYS A 282 -21.32 -67.26 15.04
CA LYS A 282 -21.65 -66.21 14.03
C LYS A 282 -22.27 -66.79 12.74
N PRO A 283 -23.43 -66.28 12.25
CA PRO A 283 -23.54 -65.56 10.95
C PRO A 283 -24.46 -64.32 11.05
N SER A 284 -24.40 -63.22 10.27
CA SER A 284 -24.23 -62.93 8.83
C SER A 284 -25.55 -62.84 8.02
N GLY A 285 -25.73 -61.74 7.26
CA GLY A 285 -26.87 -61.44 6.35
C GLY A 285 -27.92 -60.47 6.95
N GLU A 286 -28.56 -59.56 6.22
CA GLU A 286 -28.36 -59.04 4.85
C GLU A 286 -29.04 -57.66 4.70
N SER A 287 -28.84 -56.90 3.61
CA SER A 287 -29.47 -55.58 3.36
C SER A 287 -30.54 -55.66 2.25
N PRO A 288 -31.46 -54.66 2.12
CA PRO A 288 -31.17 -53.59 1.15
C PRO A 288 -31.74 -52.18 1.50
N SER A 289 -31.44 -51.22 0.61
CA SER A 289 -31.73 -49.78 0.64
C SER A 289 -33.17 -49.34 0.31
N GLY A 290 -33.58 -48.14 0.76
CA GLY A 290 -34.77 -47.43 0.24
C GLY A 290 -34.96 -45.99 0.76
N THR A 291 -34.69 -45.00 -0.10
CA THR A 291 -35.02 -43.56 0.05
C THR A 291 -35.81 -43.10 -1.18
N PRO A 292 -36.50 -41.92 -1.24
CA PRO A 292 -36.55 -40.81 -0.26
C PRO A 292 -37.99 -40.33 0.10
N SER A 293 -38.13 -39.29 0.94
CA SER A 293 -38.90 -38.05 0.59
C SER A 293 -38.87 -36.96 1.69
N GLU A 294 -38.68 -35.72 1.24
CA GLU A 294 -39.34 -34.45 1.67
C GLU A 294 -39.51 -34.12 3.17
N ASP A 295 -38.43 -33.57 3.73
CA ASP A 295 -38.36 -32.21 4.31
C ASP A 295 -39.68 -31.42 4.52
N GLN A 296 -40.06 -31.20 5.79
CA GLN A 296 -40.81 -30.02 6.22
C GLN A 296 -40.82 -29.86 7.76
N SER A 297 -40.10 -28.86 8.32
CA SER A 297 -40.45 -28.19 9.59
C SER A 297 -39.54 -27.01 9.91
N SER A 298 -40.08 -25.80 9.84
CA SER A 298 -39.43 -24.55 10.31
C SER A 298 -39.73 -24.27 11.78
N GLN A 299 -38.74 -23.91 12.59
CA GLN A 299 -38.97 -23.15 13.83
C GLN A 299 -37.78 -22.25 14.20
N SER A 300 -38.08 -21.13 14.86
CA SER A 300 -37.18 -20.01 15.16
C SER A 300 -36.44 -20.19 16.51
N PRO A 301 -35.31 -19.49 16.73
CA PRO A 301 -34.49 -19.68 17.93
C PRO A 301 -35.12 -19.11 19.22
N SER A 302 -34.74 -19.69 20.35
CA SER A 302 -35.16 -19.27 21.69
C SER A 302 -34.39 -18.05 22.21
N GLU A 303 -35.12 -17.08 22.78
CA GLU A 303 -34.52 -15.98 23.53
C GLU A 303 -33.85 -16.46 24.83
N GLY A 304 -32.74 -15.81 25.22
CA GLY A 304 -32.02 -16.08 26.46
C GLY A 304 -31.77 -14.79 27.25
N THR A 305 -32.48 -14.63 28.38
CA THR A 305 -32.36 -13.45 29.26
C THR A 305 -30.99 -13.42 29.96
N PRO A 306 -30.28 -12.29 30.00
CA PRO A 306 -28.95 -12.21 30.62
C PRO A 306 -29.02 -12.34 32.15
N SER A 307 -28.10 -13.12 32.72
CA SER A 307 -27.89 -13.23 34.17
C SER A 307 -26.54 -12.62 34.53
N ASN A 308 -26.53 -11.73 35.53
CA ASN A 308 -25.35 -10.97 35.93
C ASN A 308 -24.46 -11.83 36.85
N GLY A 309 -23.21 -12.07 36.46
CA GLY A 309 -22.28 -12.98 37.16
C GLY A 309 -20.88 -12.40 37.33
N ALA A 310 -20.62 -11.88 38.54
CA ALA A 310 -19.32 -11.53 39.15
C ALA A 310 -18.09 -11.31 38.24
N MET A 311 -17.56 -10.08 38.24
CA MET A 311 -16.15 -9.83 37.93
C MET A 311 -15.26 -10.71 38.82
N GLY A 312 -14.30 -11.41 38.20
CA GLY A 312 -13.08 -11.86 38.86
C GLY A 312 -11.89 -11.27 38.09
N ASP A 313 -10.87 -10.80 38.81
CA ASP A 313 -9.67 -10.19 38.23
C ASP A 313 -8.80 -11.22 37.49
N ALA A 314 -9.19 -11.53 36.25
CA ALA A 314 -8.30 -12.09 35.25
C ALA A 314 -7.52 -10.92 34.61
N ALA A 315 -6.31 -10.66 35.12
CA ALA A 315 -5.35 -9.83 34.39
C ALA A 315 -5.18 -10.42 32.97
N PRO A 316 -5.16 -9.60 31.91
CA PRO A 316 -5.02 -10.11 30.55
C PRO A 316 -3.65 -10.77 30.40
N GLN A 317 -3.63 -12.10 30.43
CA GLN A 317 -2.45 -12.84 29.99
C GLN A 317 -2.27 -12.54 28.51
N SER A 318 -1.16 -11.89 28.17
CA SER A 318 -0.69 -11.76 26.80
C SER A 318 -0.52 -13.15 26.21
N GLN A 319 -1.52 -13.62 25.47
CA GLN A 319 -1.32 -14.71 24.53
C GLN A 319 -0.45 -14.14 23.42
N GLU A 320 0.85 -14.42 23.51
CA GLU A 320 1.78 -14.31 22.38
C GLU A 320 1.14 -15.06 21.21
N GLN A 321 0.64 -14.32 20.21
CA GLN A 321 -0.12 -14.91 19.12
C GLN A 321 0.85 -15.68 18.24
N ALA A 322 0.86 -17.00 18.43
CA ALA A 322 1.70 -17.94 17.68
C ALA A 322 1.64 -17.64 16.17
N HIS A 323 2.81 -17.46 15.56
CA HIS A 323 2.88 -17.13 14.14
C HIS A 323 2.21 -18.26 13.33
N PRO A 324 1.21 -18.00 12.47
CA PRO A 324 0.33 -19.05 11.94
C PRO A 324 1.08 -20.10 11.12
N ALA A 325 2.15 -19.71 10.42
CA ALA A 325 3.01 -20.66 9.73
C ALA A 325 3.78 -21.60 10.70
N ARG A 326 4.12 -21.15 11.92
CA ARG A 326 4.81 -21.97 12.93
C ARG A 326 3.94 -23.13 13.39
N GLU A 327 2.67 -22.89 13.67
CA GLU A 327 1.73 -23.95 14.09
C GLU A 327 1.60 -25.05 13.02
N ARG A 328 1.59 -24.64 11.74
CA ARG A 328 1.62 -25.55 10.59
C ARG A 328 2.92 -26.33 10.49
N LEU A 329 4.08 -25.70 10.71
CA LEU A 329 5.39 -26.37 10.74
C LEU A 329 5.52 -27.35 11.92
N GLU A 330 5.02 -27.00 13.11
CA GLU A 330 4.94 -27.90 14.25
C GLU A 330 4.04 -29.11 13.98
N SER A 331 2.89 -28.87 13.33
CA SER A 331 1.97 -29.94 12.92
C SER A 331 2.62 -30.86 11.88
N ALA A 332 3.34 -30.30 10.91
CA ALA A 332 4.14 -31.07 9.96
C ALA A 332 5.25 -31.87 10.66
N ARG A 333 5.98 -31.29 11.63
CA ARG A 333 7.01 -31.98 12.43
C ARG A 333 6.45 -33.19 13.18
N ARG A 334 5.28 -33.06 13.81
CA ARG A 334 4.61 -34.16 14.52
C ARG A 334 4.23 -35.30 13.57
N ARG A 335 3.69 -34.97 12.39
CA ARG A 335 3.41 -35.95 11.31
C ARG A 335 4.70 -36.61 10.78
N MET A 336 5.79 -35.87 10.61
CA MET A 336 7.10 -36.46 10.24
C MET A 336 7.66 -37.41 11.31
N GLN A 337 7.50 -37.11 12.59
CA GLN A 337 7.89 -38.01 13.69
C GLN A 337 7.07 -39.32 13.66
N GLN A 338 5.76 -39.23 13.42
CA GLN A 338 4.89 -40.40 13.25
C GLN A 338 5.26 -41.22 11.99
N ALA A 339 5.64 -40.56 10.89
CA ALA A 339 6.18 -41.22 9.70
C ALA A 339 7.51 -41.95 10.01
N GLN A 340 8.41 -41.33 10.79
CA GLN A 340 9.68 -41.93 11.20
C GLN A 340 9.44 -43.23 12.00
N GLU A 341 8.62 -43.18 13.05
CA GLU A 341 8.31 -44.36 13.88
C GLU A 341 7.72 -45.53 13.06
N LYS A 342 6.86 -45.23 12.08
CA LYS A 342 6.28 -46.24 11.19
C LYS A 342 7.33 -46.82 10.25
N LEU A 343 8.27 -46.01 9.75
CA LEU A 343 9.40 -46.49 8.93
C LEU A 343 10.37 -47.38 9.73
N GLU A 344 10.59 -47.11 11.01
CA GLU A 344 11.36 -47.99 11.92
C GLU A 344 10.70 -49.36 12.11
N LYS A 345 9.36 -49.39 12.15
CA LYS A 345 8.52 -50.60 12.18
C LYS A 345 8.34 -51.25 10.79
N ALA A 346 8.92 -50.67 9.74
CA ALA A 346 8.75 -51.01 8.32
C ALA A 346 7.30 -50.87 7.76
N GLU A 347 6.42 -50.16 8.45
CA GLU A 347 5.02 -49.87 8.11
C GLU A 347 4.90 -48.81 6.98
N ARG A 348 5.43 -49.13 5.78
CA ARG A 348 5.54 -48.18 4.64
C ARG A 348 4.22 -47.49 4.25
N GLU A 349 3.10 -48.21 4.23
CA GLU A 349 1.80 -47.63 3.86
C GLU A 349 1.33 -46.59 4.89
N GLY A 350 1.36 -46.95 6.17
CA GLY A 350 1.03 -46.04 7.26
C GLY A 350 1.99 -44.86 7.36
N ALA A 351 3.27 -45.03 7.00
CA ALA A 351 4.22 -43.93 6.90
C ALA A 351 3.89 -43.00 5.73
N GLY A 352 3.53 -43.53 4.56
CA GLY A 352 3.17 -42.76 3.37
C GLY A 352 1.96 -41.83 3.59
N GLN A 353 1.03 -42.23 4.45
CA GLN A 353 -0.12 -41.42 4.90
C GLN A 353 0.32 -40.23 5.77
N GLU A 354 1.12 -40.47 6.83
CA GLU A 354 1.67 -39.39 7.66
C GLU A 354 2.56 -38.44 6.84
N GLN A 355 3.28 -38.98 5.86
CA GLN A 355 4.08 -38.20 4.92
C GLN A 355 3.22 -37.27 4.05
N GLU A 356 2.04 -37.72 3.61
CA GLU A 356 1.10 -36.87 2.88
C GLU A 356 0.52 -35.76 3.76
N GLU A 357 0.11 -36.09 4.99
CA GLU A 357 -0.39 -35.10 5.94
C GLU A 357 0.67 -34.05 6.30
N ALA A 358 1.94 -34.46 6.46
CA ALA A 358 3.04 -33.52 6.61
C ALA A 358 3.15 -32.58 5.40
N ILE A 359 3.08 -33.10 4.16
CA ILE A 359 3.11 -32.26 2.94
C ILE A 359 1.94 -31.26 2.94
N ARG A 360 0.73 -31.68 3.30
CA ARG A 360 -0.44 -30.78 3.39
C ARG A 360 -0.21 -29.65 4.40
N GLN A 361 0.34 -29.94 5.58
CA GLN A 361 0.67 -28.93 6.59
C GLN A 361 1.79 -27.98 6.13
N LEU A 362 2.86 -28.49 5.49
CA LEU A 362 3.92 -27.66 4.91
C LEU A 362 3.38 -26.73 3.80
N GLN A 363 2.44 -27.20 2.97
CA GLN A 363 1.79 -26.38 1.95
C GLN A 363 0.91 -25.28 2.56
N GLN A 364 0.25 -25.56 3.69
CA GLN A 364 -0.48 -24.54 4.46
C GLN A 364 0.49 -23.51 5.06
N ALA A 365 1.58 -23.95 5.71
CA ALA A 365 2.64 -23.05 6.21
C ALA A 365 3.18 -22.12 5.12
N LYS A 366 3.36 -22.65 3.90
CA LYS A 366 3.80 -21.88 2.73
C LYS A 366 2.76 -20.83 2.32
N ALA A 367 1.48 -21.18 2.27
CA ALA A 367 0.40 -20.26 1.92
C ALA A 367 0.27 -19.09 2.93
N GLU A 368 0.46 -19.35 4.23
CA GLU A 368 0.49 -18.30 5.27
C GLU A 368 1.70 -17.35 5.09
N LEU A 369 2.90 -17.89 4.87
CA LEU A 369 4.10 -17.07 4.60
C LEU A 369 3.97 -16.26 3.30
N GLU A 370 3.36 -16.82 2.25
CA GLU A 370 3.06 -16.08 1.01
C GLU A 370 1.98 -15.01 1.21
N ARG A 371 0.99 -15.23 2.10
CA ARG A 371 0.01 -14.21 2.51
C ARG A 371 0.69 -13.04 3.23
N ILE A 372 1.53 -13.34 4.23
CA ILE A 372 2.27 -12.33 5.00
C ILE A 372 3.20 -11.54 4.08
N LEU A 373 3.93 -12.21 3.16
CA LEU A 373 4.80 -11.52 2.19
C LEU A 373 4.05 -10.55 1.27
N ARG A 374 2.80 -10.88 0.87
CA ARG A 374 1.94 -9.94 0.12
C ARG A 374 1.51 -8.75 0.96
N GLN A 375 1.06 -8.97 2.20
CA GLN A 375 0.67 -7.88 3.12
C GLN A 375 1.83 -6.90 3.37
N LEU A 376 3.05 -7.40 3.60
CA LEU A 376 4.24 -6.57 3.78
C LEU A 376 4.64 -5.79 2.52
N ARG A 377 4.28 -6.28 1.32
CA ARG A 377 4.46 -5.56 0.05
C ARG A 377 3.36 -4.52 -0.19
N GLU A 378 2.12 -4.80 0.21
CA GLU A 378 1.01 -3.83 0.18
C GLU A 378 1.31 -2.64 1.09
N GLU A 379 1.83 -2.87 2.31
CA GLU A 379 2.22 -1.78 3.22
C GLU A 379 3.42 -0.95 2.71
N GLU A 380 4.35 -1.56 1.99
CA GLU A 380 5.47 -0.87 1.34
C GLU A 380 4.97 0.00 0.18
N ILE A 381 4.05 -0.51 -0.65
CA ILE A 381 3.38 0.23 -1.74
C ILE A 381 2.60 1.42 -1.18
N GLU A 382 1.83 1.26 -0.10
CA GLU A 382 1.17 2.38 0.60
C GLU A 382 2.17 3.48 0.99
N GLN A 383 3.33 3.11 1.55
CA GLN A 383 4.36 4.06 1.97
C GLN A 383 5.03 4.79 0.80
N VAL A 384 5.37 4.08 -0.28
CA VAL A 384 5.96 4.69 -1.48
C VAL A 384 4.96 5.65 -2.13
N LEU A 385 3.68 5.29 -2.21
CA LEU A 385 2.63 6.16 -2.76
C LEU A 385 2.41 7.42 -1.91
N VAL A 386 2.37 7.32 -0.58
CA VAL A 386 2.26 8.50 0.32
C VAL A 386 3.48 9.42 0.19
N ALA A 387 4.69 8.85 0.16
CA ALA A 387 5.92 9.64 -0.03
C ALA A 387 5.97 10.32 -1.40
N LEU A 388 5.43 9.68 -2.44
CA LEU A 388 5.33 10.21 -3.79
C LEU A 388 4.23 11.29 -3.90
N GLU A 389 3.07 11.12 -3.26
CA GLU A 389 2.03 12.15 -3.22
C GLU A 389 2.56 13.43 -2.58
N ALA A 390 3.23 13.33 -1.42
CA ALA A 390 3.81 14.48 -0.74
C ALA A 390 4.82 15.25 -1.61
N ARG A 391 5.67 14.55 -2.39
CA ARG A 391 6.60 15.18 -3.34
C ARG A 391 5.89 15.81 -4.54
N LEU A 392 4.90 15.13 -5.12
CA LEU A 392 4.11 15.65 -6.24
C LEU A 392 3.32 16.91 -5.84
N VAL A 393 2.71 16.94 -4.64
CA VAL A 393 2.05 18.13 -4.10
C VAL A 393 3.05 19.27 -3.89
N LYS A 394 4.22 19.00 -3.29
CA LYS A 394 5.27 20.03 -3.11
C LYS A 394 5.73 20.61 -4.45
N MET A 395 6.04 19.76 -5.43
CA MET A 395 6.44 20.21 -6.77
C MET A 395 5.34 21.01 -7.47
N LEU A 396 4.08 20.56 -7.41
CA LEU A 396 2.95 21.25 -8.02
C LEU A 396 2.70 22.64 -7.42
N GLN A 397 2.89 22.79 -6.10
CA GLN A 397 2.82 24.11 -5.46
C GLN A 397 3.95 25.02 -5.99
N MET A 398 5.21 24.59 -5.89
CA MET A 398 6.37 25.39 -6.33
C MET A 398 6.26 25.77 -7.81
N GLN A 399 5.81 24.85 -8.68
CA GLN A 399 5.68 25.10 -10.12
C GLN A 399 4.63 26.18 -10.43
N ARG A 400 3.52 26.19 -9.69
CA ARG A 400 2.49 27.23 -9.83
C ARG A 400 2.99 28.60 -9.36
N GLU A 401 3.77 28.64 -8.28
CA GLU A 401 4.40 29.88 -7.79
C GLU A 401 5.43 30.44 -8.79
N VAL A 402 6.23 29.57 -9.44
CA VAL A 402 7.13 29.96 -10.54
C VAL A 402 6.34 30.45 -11.75
N TYR A 403 5.35 29.68 -12.24
CA TYR A 403 4.51 30.05 -13.38
C TYR A 403 3.79 31.38 -13.18
N GLU A 404 3.21 31.62 -12.00
CA GLU A 404 2.61 32.93 -11.68
C GLU A 404 3.66 34.04 -11.63
N GLY A 405 4.89 33.75 -11.22
CA GLY A 405 6.06 34.63 -11.35
C GLY A 405 6.38 34.98 -12.80
N THR A 406 6.69 33.98 -13.62
CA THR A 406 7.01 34.11 -15.06
C THR A 406 5.88 34.84 -15.81
N SER A 407 4.62 34.51 -15.52
CA SER A 407 3.44 35.12 -16.15
C SER A 407 3.21 36.57 -15.72
N ARG A 408 3.70 37.01 -14.55
CA ARG A 408 3.76 38.44 -14.20
C ARG A 408 4.93 39.13 -14.89
N LEU A 409 6.07 38.46 -14.98
CA LEU A 409 7.32 39.01 -15.51
C LEU A 409 7.26 39.22 -17.04
N ASP A 410 6.67 38.29 -17.79
CA ASP A 410 6.37 38.41 -19.22
C ASP A 410 5.52 39.65 -19.52
N LYS A 411 4.39 39.80 -18.82
CA LYS A 411 3.49 40.96 -18.95
C LYS A 411 4.18 42.29 -18.60
N ALA A 412 5.16 42.27 -17.69
CA ALA A 412 5.95 43.45 -17.30
C ALA A 412 7.12 43.74 -18.25
N SER A 413 7.57 42.76 -19.04
CA SER A 413 8.73 42.86 -19.96
C SER A 413 8.33 43.24 -21.40
N ALA A 414 7.06 43.60 -21.63
CA ALA A 414 6.48 43.82 -22.96
C ALA A 414 7.11 45.01 -23.73
N GLU A 415 7.75 45.96 -23.04
CA GLU A 415 8.50 47.08 -23.66
C GLU A 415 10.03 46.84 -23.66
N GLY A 416 10.48 45.67 -23.20
CA GLY A 416 11.87 45.29 -22.96
C GLY A 416 12.11 44.82 -21.53
N VAL A 417 13.17 44.04 -21.32
CA VAL A 417 13.57 43.54 -20.00
C VAL A 417 14.45 44.58 -19.28
N THR A 418 14.11 44.94 -18.04
CA THR A 418 14.97 45.79 -17.17
C THR A 418 15.93 44.95 -16.32
N HIS A 419 16.97 45.56 -15.75
CA HIS A 419 17.94 44.84 -14.92
C HIS A 419 17.30 44.24 -13.64
N GLU A 420 16.29 44.90 -13.09
CA GLU A 420 15.48 44.36 -12.00
C GLU A 420 14.72 43.11 -12.45
N GLN A 421 14.19 43.11 -13.67
CA GLN A 421 13.49 41.96 -14.26
C GLN A 421 14.45 40.79 -14.57
N GLU A 422 15.70 41.07 -14.98
CA GLU A 422 16.76 40.04 -15.10
C GLU A 422 17.02 39.36 -13.73
N ILE A 423 17.06 40.14 -12.65
CA ILE A 423 17.28 39.64 -11.28
C ILE A 423 16.10 38.77 -10.81
N GLU A 424 14.85 39.20 -11.03
CA GLU A 424 13.68 38.38 -10.68
C GLU A 424 13.60 37.09 -11.53
N ALA A 425 13.95 37.15 -12.83
CA ALA A 425 14.06 35.94 -13.66
C ALA A 425 15.13 34.96 -13.13
N GLY A 426 16.27 35.49 -12.65
CA GLY A 426 17.30 34.70 -11.98
C GLY A 426 16.84 34.03 -10.68
N ARG A 427 15.94 34.67 -9.91
CA ARG A 427 15.31 34.05 -8.72
C ARG A 427 14.34 32.96 -9.10
N LEU A 428 13.44 33.22 -10.06
CA LEU A 428 12.50 32.20 -10.57
C LEU A 428 13.25 30.98 -11.15
N SER A 429 14.35 31.22 -11.87
CA SER A 429 15.27 30.18 -12.33
C SER A 429 15.92 29.37 -11.19
N SER A 430 16.09 29.96 -10.01
CA SER A 430 16.67 29.28 -8.84
C SER A 430 15.60 28.43 -8.16
N HIS A 431 14.38 28.94 -8.00
CA HIS A 431 13.24 28.19 -7.46
C HIS A 431 12.91 26.99 -8.35
N GLU A 432 12.88 27.15 -9.68
CA GLU A 432 12.65 26.04 -10.62
C GLU A 432 13.69 24.91 -10.46
N ALA A 433 14.95 25.25 -10.15
CA ALA A 433 16.00 24.27 -9.91
C ALA A 433 15.80 23.48 -8.60
N GLU A 434 15.09 24.04 -7.62
CA GLU A 434 14.65 23.29 -6.42
C GLU A 434 13.54 22.28 -6.75
N ILE A 435 12.69 22.58 -7.75
CA ILE A 435 11.70 21.63 -8.28
C ILE A 435 12.39 20.46 -8.99
N VAL A 436 13.41 20.73 -9.83
CA VAL A 436 14.28 19.68 -10.42
C VAL A 436 14.85 18.77 -9.33
N ALA A 437 15.32 19.35 -8.22
CA ALA A 437 15.89 18.60 -7.11
C ALA A 437 14.85 17.74 -6.35
N GLU A 438 13.59 18.15 -6.26
CA GLU A 438 12.51 17.27 -5.76
C GLU A 438 12.10 16.20 -6.77
N ALA A 439 12.11 16.50 -8.07
CA ALA A 439 11.85 15.53 -9.13
C ALA A 439 12.91 14.42 -9.15
N ASP A 440 14.19 14.74 -8.94
CA ASP A 440 15.26 13.74 -8.78
C ASP A 440 15.03 12.83 -7.56
N LYS A 441 14.60 13.37 -6.41
CA LYS A 441 14.26 12.58 -5.21
C LYS A 441 13.05 11.65 -5.45
N ALA A 442 12.04 12.13 -6.18
CA ALA A 442 10.87 11.32 -6.55
C ALA A 442 11.21 10.24 -7.61
N LEU A 443 12.12 10.52 -8.55
CA LEU A 443 12.65 9.52 -9.48
C LEU A 443 13.48 8.42 -8.79
N MET A 444 14.15 8.71 -7.68
CA MET A 444 14.84 7.69 -6.89
C MET A 444 13.83 6.67 -6.31
N LEU A 445 12.79 7.15 -5.63
CA LEU A 445 11.71 6.29 -5.07
C LEU A 445 11.07 5.41 -6.16
N LEU A 446 10.76 5.99 -7.31
CA LEU A 446 10.16 5.26 -8.44
C LEU A 446 11.08 4.22 -9.09
N ARG A 447 12.41 4.37 -8.97
CA ARG A 447 13.40 3.40 -9.48
C ARG A 447 13.67 2.26 -8.49
N GLU A 448 13.44 2.46 -7.19
CA GLU A 448 13.63 1.44 -6.16
C GLU A 448 12.50 0.39 -6.15
N ASP A 449 11.28 0.77 -6.54
CA ASP A 449 10.14 -0.15 -6.73
C ASP A 449 10.29 -1.03 -7.98
N GLY A 450 10.64 -0.43 -9.13
CA GLY A 450 10.91 -1.14 -10.38
C GLY A 450 9.71 -1.81 -11.08
N SER A 451 8.49 -1.72 -10.53
CA SER A 451 7.28 -2.32 -11.12
C SER A 451 6.52 -1.41 -12.09
N SER A 452 6.85 -0.12 -12.12
CA SER A 452 6.23 0.89 -13.00
C SER A 452 7.21 1.36 -14.07
N VAL A 453 6.71 1.60 -15.30
CA VAL A 453 7.49 2.07 -16.46
C VAL A 453 6.99 3.44 -16.94
N ALA A 454 5.67 3.66 -16.95
CA ALA A 454 5.09 4.87 -17.52
C ALA A 454 5.23 6.10 -16.60
N MET A 455 5.10 5.92 -15.29
CA MET A 455 5.22 7.02 -14.30
C MET A 455 6.66 7.53 -14.13
N PRO A 456 7.72 6.68 -14.08
CA PRO A 456 9.11 7.16 -14.07
C PRO A 456 9.48 7.99 -15.31
N GLU A 457 9.02 7.62 -16.51
CA GLU A 457 9.22 8.45 -17.71
C GLU A 457 8.45 9.76 -17.61
N ALA A 458 7.20 9.76 -17.15
CA ALA A 458 6.39 10.97 -17.07
C ALA A 458 7.04 12.03 -16.17
N LEU A 459 7.58 11.59 -15.02
CA LEU A 459 8.36 12.45 -14.14
C LEU A 459 9.71 12.85 -14.76
N ALA A 460 10.37 11.97 -15.51
CA ALA A 460 11.62 12.32 -16.21
C ALA A 460 11.40 13.36 -17.33
N GLN A 461 10.29 13.30 -18.08
CA GLN A 461 9.93 14.32 -19.07
C GLN A 461 9.59 15.67 -18.41
N ALA A 462 8.87 15.64 -17.29
CA ALA A 462 8.60 16.85 -16.51
C ALA A 462 9.91 17.47 -15.96
N ARG A 463 10.84 16.65 -15.47
CA ARG A 463 12.17 17.08 -15.01
C ARG A 463 13.02 17.68 -16.13
N GLU A 464 13.07 17.06 -17.31
CA GLU A 464 13.72 17.62 -18.52
C GLU A 464 13.13 18.98 -18.91
N ASP A 465 11.85 19.20 -18.64
CA ASP A 465 11.17 20.47 -18.92
C ASP A 465 11.49 21.53 -17.87
N MET A 466 11.51 21.18 -16.58
CA MET A 466 11.98 22.07 -15.52
C MET A 466 13.43 22.54 -15.78
N GLU A 467 14.32 21.64 -16.21
CA GLU A 467 15.70 22.00 -16.61
C GLU A 467 15.75 22.97 -17.81
N GLN A 468 14.78 22.89 -18.73
CA GLN A 468 14.64 23.87 -19.82
C GLN A 468 14.09 25.21 -19.30
N VAL A 469 13.15 25.22 -18.36
CA VAL A 469 12.63 26.44 -17.73
C VAL A 469 13.74 27.16 -16.96
N VAL A 470 14.53 26.45 -16.13
CA VAL A 470 15.77 26.97 -15.49
C VAL A 470 16.66 27.64 -16.53
N ALA A 471 17.03 26.93 -17.61
CA ALA A 471 17.94 27.44 -18.63
C ALA A 471 17.41 28.66 -19.42
N ARG A 472 16.09 28.89 -19.40
CA ARG A 472 15.41 30.02 -20.06
C ARG A 472 15.25 31.21 -19.11
N LEU A 473 14.78 30.97 -17.88
CA LEU A 473 14.65 32.00 -16.85
C LEU A 473 16.01 32.60 -16.45
N ALA A 474 17.08 31.79 -16.40
CA ALA A 474 18.46 32.26 -16.24
C ALA A 474 18.96 33.22 -17.34
N ARG A 475 18.19 33.40 -18.42
CA ARG A 475 18.46 34.33 -19.54
C ARG A 475 17.35 35.38 -19.71
N ALA A 476 16.47 35.53 -18.71
CA ALA A 476 15.25 36.34 -18.75
C ALA A 476 14.28 36.01 -19.91
N ASN A 477 14.37 34.81 -20.50
CA ASN A 477 13.46 34.36 -21.55
C ASN A 477 12.12 33.91 -20.94
N VAL A 478 11.24 34.85 -20.62
CA VAL A 478 9.94 34.62 -19.96
C VAL A 478 8.74 34.40 -20.90
N GLY A 479 8.92 34.62 -22.21
CA GLY A 479 7.85 34.62 -23.20
C GLY A 479 7.10 33.30 -23.40
N GLN A 480 6.05 33.33 -24.24
CA GLN A 480 5.06 32.25 -24.49
C GLN A 480 5.59 30.81 -24.52
N VAL A 481 6.79 30.55 -25.07
CA VAL A 481 7.38 29.20 -25.11
C VAL A 481 7.81 28.71 -23.73
N THR A 482 8.26 29.59 -22.83
CA THR A 482 8.61 29.26 -21.44
C THR A 482 7.34 28.98 -20.64
N LEU A 483 6.37 29.90 -20.68
CA LEU A 483 5.04 29.73 -20.07
C LEU A 483 4.36 28.44 -20.53
N GLY A 484 4.41 28.13 -21.83
CA GLY A 484 3.85 26.89 -22.37
C GLY A 484 4.58 25.61 -21.93
N ILE A 485 5.85 25.69 -21.53
CA ILE A 485 6.55 24.55 -20.91
C ILE A 485 6.11 24.43 -19.44
N GLU A 486 6.03 25.53 -18.69
CA GLU A 486 5.53 25.58 -17.30
C GLU A 486 4.10 25.04 -17.18
N GLU A 487 3.18 25.46 -18.06
CA GLU A 487 1.80 24.91 -18.18
C GLU A 487 1.79 23.38 -18.33
N ASP A 488 2.67 22.85 -19.19
CA ASP A 488 2.74 21.43 -19.50
C ASP A 488 3.35 20.61 -18.34
N ILE A 489 4.24 21.23 -17.54
CA ILE A 489 4.79 20.65 -16.29
C ILE A 489 3.71 20.63 -15.20
N VAL A 490 2.99 21.74 -14.99
CA VAL A 490 1.83 21.80 -14.06
C VAL A 490 0.83 20.70 -14.39
N THR A 491 0.48 20.57 -15.68
CA THR A 491 -0.41 19.51 -16.19
C THR A 491 0.17 18.11 -15.91
N ALA A 492 1.48 17.89 -16.10
CA ALA A 492 2.11 16.60 -15.83
C ALA A 492 2.09 16.22 -14.34
N LEU A 493 2.34 17.19 -13.46
CA LEU A 493 2.31 17.00 -12.01
C LEU A 493 0.89 16.72 -11.51
N GLU A 494 -0.13 17.37 -12.08
CA GLU A 494 -1.55 17.09 -11.80
C GLU A 494 -1.96 15.68 -12.26
N GLU A 495 -1.63 15.29 -13.50
CA GLU A 495 -1.92 13.94 -14.04
C GLU A 495 -1.22 12.83 -13.25
N MET A 496 0.02 13.04 -12.79
CA MET A 496 0.73 12.11 -11.93
C MET A 496 0.14 12.06 -10.51
N LEU A 497 -0.25 13.20 -9.94
CA LEU A 497 -0.85 13.29 -8.61
C LEU A 497 -2.19 12.54 -8.54
N ASP A 498 -3.05 12.70 -9.55
CA ASP A 498 -4.31 11.96 -9.62
C ASP A 498 -4.11 10.46 -9.86
N ALA A 499 -3.08 10.05 -10.62
CA ALA A 499 -2.71 8.65 -10.78
C ALA A 499 -2.22 8.01 -9.46
N VAL A 500 -1.37 8.70 -8.69
CA VAL A 500 -0.92 8.25 -7.36
C VAL A 500 -2.10 8.15 -6.40
N ARG A 501 -2.99 9.16 -6.37
CA ARG A 501 -4.21 9.14 -5.55
C ARG A 501 -5.17 8.02 -5.92
N GLN A 502 -5.22 7.60 -7.18
CA GLN A 502 -6.01 6.42 -7.54
C GLN A 502 -5.33 5.14 -7.07
N ALA A 503 -4.02 4.98 -7.32
CA ALA A 503 -3.25 3.83 -6.84
C ALA A 503 -3.33 3.64 -5.31
N MET A 504 -3.42 4.72 -4.53
CA MET A 504 -3.64 4.69 -3.08
C MET A 504 -5.01 4.11 -2.69
N LYS A 505 -6.10 4.48 -3.39
CA LYS A 505 -7.43 3.89 -3.17
C LYS A 505 -7.43 2.41 -3.55
N ASP A 506 -6.88 2.08 -4.72
CA ASP A 506 -6.75 0.72 -5.21
C ASP A 506 -5.92 -0.14 -4.24
N ALA A 507 -4.93 0.43 -3.54
CA ALA A 507 -4.17 -0.24 -2.48
C ALA A 507 -5.02 -0.46 -1.21
N GLU A 508 -5.77 0.55 -0.76
CA GLU A 508 -6.66 0.43 0.40
C GLU A 508 -7.78 -0.61 0.16
N GLU A 509 -8.36 -0.63 -1.04
CA GLU A 509 -9.36 -1.63 -1.46
C GLU A 509 -8.76 -3.05 -1.45
N ARG A 510 -7.61 -3.27 -2.12
CA ARG A 510 -6.87 -4.55 -2.05
C ARG A 510 -6.63 -5.03 -0.61
N ARG A 511 -6.23 -4.11 0.29
CA ARG A 511 -5.97 -4.43 1.70
C ARG A 511 -7.23 -4.80 2.49
N ARG A 512 -8.38 -4.19 2.18
CA ARG A 512 -9.69 -4.53 2.76
C ARG A 512 -10.17 -5.91 2.28
N ASP A 513 -9.92 -6.26 1.02
CA ASP A 513 -10.28 -7.57 0.46
C ASP A 513 -9.36 -8.69 1.00
N ALA A 514 -8.05 -8.40 1.16
CA ALA A 514 -7.08 -9.28 1.80
C ALA A 514 -7.42 -9.60 3.27
N GLN A 515 -8.21 -8.76 3.94
CA GLN A 515 -8.75 -9.02 5.29
C GLN A 515 -10.03 -9.88 5.27
N GLN A 516 -10.81 -9.85 4.18
CA GLN A 516 -12.04 -10.63 4.03
C GLN A 516 -11.81 -12.05 3.49
N GLY A 517 -10.60 -12.34 2.99
CA GLY A 517 -10.10 -13.71 2.83
C GLY A 517 -10.35 -14.35 1.46
N GLU A 518 -10.71 -13.58 0.43
CA GLU A 518 -10.76 -14.11 -0.93
C GLU A 518 -9.36 -14.49 -1.44
N PRO A 519 -9.18 -15.69 -2.05
CA PRO A 519 -7.90 -16.14 -2.57
C PRO A 519 -7.58 -15.48 -3.92
N GLY A 520 -7.14 -14.21 -3.86
CA GLY A 520 -6.62 -13.49 -5.02
C GLY A 520 -5.43 -14.19 -5.69
N THR A 521 -5.25 -13.93 -6.99
CA THR A 521 -4.20 -14.56 -7.81
C THR A 521 -2.79 -14.26 -7.29
N PRO A 522 -1.80 -15.18 -7.41
CA PRO A 522 -0.47 -15.02 -6.80
C PRO A 522 0.47 -13.97 -7.45
N GLN A 523 -0.06 -12.99 -8.19
CA GLN A 523 0.77 -11.94 -8.79
C GLN A 523 1.13 -10.89 -7.74
N ASP A 524 2.41 -10.53 -7.71
CA ASP A 524 2.90 -9.42 -6.90
C ASP A 524 2.18 -8.12 -7.31
N PRO A 525 1.62 -7.34 -6.34
CA PRO A 525 1.08 -6.03 -6.66
C PRO A 525 2.16 -5.09 -7.18
N ALA A 526 1.86 -4.41 -8.29
CA ALA A 526 2.60 -3.26 -8.77
C ALA A 526 2.17 -1.97 -8.05
N LEU A 527 3.06 -0.98 -8.03
CA LEU A 527 2.84 0.35 -7.48
C LEU A 527 1.70 1.10 -8.21
N VAL A 528 1.63 0.96 -9.53
CA VAL A 528 0.60 1.54 -10.41
C VAL A 528 -0.08 0.44 -11.21
N GLY A 529 -1.40 0.51 -11.38
CA GLY A 529 -2.15 -0.47 -12.16
C GLY A 529 -1.90 -0.38 -13.67
N LEU A 530 -2.00 -1.50 -14.39
CA LEU A 530 -1.81 -1.54 -15.86
C LEU A 530 -2.72 -0.56 -16.62
N LEU A 531 -3.94 -0.34 -16.14
CA LEU A 531 -4.87 0.63 -16.73
C LEU A 531 -4.39 2.08 -16.54
N ASP A 532 -3.69 2.36 -15.44
CA ASP A 532 -3.13 3.67 -15.12
C ASP A 532 -1.78 3.93 -15.78
N GLU A 533 -0.97 2.89 -16.00
CA GLU A 533 0.17 2.97 -16.92
C GLU A 533 -0.29 3.32 -18.35
N LEU A 534 -1.37 2.69 -18.84
CA LEU A 534 -1.95 3.01 -20.14
C LEU A 534 -2.59 4.41 -20.19
N ARG A 535 -3.18 4.90 -19.08
CA ARG A 535 -3.62 6.30 -18.95
C ARG A 535 -2.43 7.26 -19.01
N MET A 536 -1.32 6.93 -18.33
CA MET A 536 -0.11 7.74 -18.30
C MET A 536 0.59 7.81 -19.67
N ILE A 537 0.71 6.68 -20.39
CA ILE A 537 1.19 6.64 -21.78
C ILE A 537 0.31 7.51 -22.68
N ARG A 538 -1.02 7.47 -22.51
CA ARG A 538 -1.95 8.34 -23.24
C ARG A 538 -1.75 9.82 -22.89
N ALA A 539 -1.53 10.18 -21.62
CA ALA A 539 -1.23 11.54 -21.20
C ALA A 539 0.05 12.08 -21.87
N LEU A 540 1.13 11.28 -21.88
CA LEU A 540 2.37 11.62 -22.58
C LEU A 540 2.15 11.85 -24.09
N GLN A 541 1.42 10.96 -24.76
CA GLN A 541 1.08 11.13 -26.17
C GLN A 541 0.25 12.40 -26.42
N MET A 542 -0.70 12.72 -25.53
CA MET A 542 -1.47 13.97 -25.62
C MET A 542 -0.58 15.20 -25.42
N ARG A 543 0.35 15.20 -24.47
CA ARG A 543 1.30 16.31 -24.24
C ARG A 543 2.19 16.55 -25.47
N VAL A 544 2.71 15.48 -26.09
CA VAL A 544 3.47 15.55 -27.35
C VAL A 544 2.61 16.14 -28.48
N ASN A 545 1.34 15.71 -28.61
CA ASN A 545 0.43 16.26 -29.62
C ASN A 545 0.16 17.75 -29.41
N THR A 546 -0.15 18.17 -28.18
CA THR A 546 -0.43 19.58 -27.83
C THR A 546 0.79 20.48 -28.08
N ARG A 547 2.00 20.06 -27.68
CA ARG A 547 3.23 20.79 -28.01
C ARG A 547 3.49 20.87 -29.50
N THR A 548 3.26 19.79 -30.25
CA THR A 548 3.40 19.78 -31.72
C THR A 548 2.46 20.80 -32.37
N GLN A 549 1.24 20.96 -31.84
CA GLN A 549 0.31 22.00 -32.28
C GLN A 549 0.80 23.41 -31.89
N ARG A 550 1.14 23.64 -30.60
CA ARG A 550 1.64 24.93 -30.09
C ARG A 550 2.87 25.43 -30.86
N TYR A 551 3.81 24.54 -31.21
CA TYR A 551 4.98 24.86 -32.03
C TYR A 551 4.66 25.00 -33.52
N GLY A 552 3.67 24.24 -34.04
CA GLY A 552 3.19 24.39 -35.41
C GLY A 552 2.56 25.77 -35.68
N GLU A 553 1.83 26.32 -34.71
CA GLU A 553 1.26 27.68 -34.76
C GLU A 553 2.34 28.78 -34.77
N MET A 554 3.55 28.48 -34.26
CA MET A 554 4.70 29.39 -34.28
C MET A 554 5.48 29.35 -35.60
N ILE A 555 5.16 28.43 -36.53
CA ILE A 555 5.80 28.34 -37.84
C ILE A 555 5.05 29.20 -38.86
N THR A 556 5.64 30.33 -39.24
CA THR A 556 5.10 31.26 -40.26
C THR A 556 5.34 30.84 -41.72
N GLY A 557 5.87 29.63 -41.95
CA GLY A 557 6.29 29.13 -43.26
C GLY A 557 6.02 27.62 -43.45
N GLN A 558 6.84 26.93 -44.23
CA GLN A 558 6.77 25.46 -44.36
C GLN A 558 7.70 24.72 -43.39
N HIS A 559 8.68 25.40 -42.79
CA HIS A 559 9.74 24.84 -41.95
C HIS A 559 9.96 25.74 -40.74
N ALA A 560 10.47 25.19 -39.63
CA ALA A 560 10.91 25.99 -38.49
C ALA A 560 12.20 26.74 -38.83
N GLU A 561 12.18 28.08 -38.77
CA GLU A 561 13.30 28.92 -39.20
C GLU A 561 14.21 29.36 -38.04
N THR A 562 13.75 29.28 -36.79
CA THR A 562 14.57 29.63 -35.60
C THR A 562 15.28 28.39 -35.02
N PRO A 563 16.54 28.50 -34.57
CA PRO A 563 17.27 27.38 -33.95
C PRO A 563 16.56 26.77 -32.74
N GLU A 564 15.94 27.63 -31.93
CA GLU A 564 15.21 27.25 -30.70
C GLU A 564 13.99 26.38 -31.00
N LEU A 565 13.26 26.69 -32.08
CA LEU A 565 12.10 25.91 -32.51
C LEU A 565 12.52 24.59 -33.19
N MET A 566 13.66 24.59 -33.89
CA MET A 566 14.26 23.34 -34.40
C MET A 566 14.70 22.40 -33.25
N GLU A 567 15.33 22.92 -32.20
CA GLU A 567 15.69 22.12 -31.02
C GLU A 567 14.45 21.56 -30.31
N ALA A 568 13.42 22.38 -30.13
CA ALA A 568 12.16 21.96 -29.51
C ALA A 568 11.44 20.86 -30.33
N LEU A 569 11.50 20.90 -31.66
CA LEU A 569 10.97 19.85 -32.53
C LEU A 569 11.78 18.55 -32.46
N VAL A 570 13.12 18.61 -32.30
CA VAL A 570 13.96 17.42 -32.07
C VAL A 570 13.59 16.75 -30.74
N ARG A 571 13.47 17.53 -29.66
CA ARG A 571 13.05 17.03 -28.33
C ARG A 571 11.67 16.38 -28.36
N LEU A 572 10.74 16.85 -29.20
CA LEU A 572 9.45 16.19 -29.41
C LEU A 572 9.57 14.84 -30.14
N ALA A 573 10.44 14.74 -31.15
CA ALA A 573 10.69 13.48 -31.85
C ALA A 573 11.31 12.42 -30.90
N GLU A 574 12.26 12.83 -30.05
CA GLU A 574 12.84 11.97 -29.01
C GLU A 574 11.78 11.47 -28.02
N ARG A 575 10.91 12.36 -27.54
CA ARG A 575 9.81 11.99 -26.62
C ARG A 575 8.80 11.05 -27.28
N GLN A 576 8.46 11.28 -28.54
CA GLN A 576 7.61 10.38 -29.31
C GLN A 576 8.23 8.98 -29.44
N GLU A 577 9.56 8.88 -29.56
CA GLU A 577 10.27 7.60 -29.55
C GLU A 577 10.25 6.95 -28.16
N ARG A 578 10.47 7.70 -27.07
CA ARG A 578 10.42 7.15 -25.71
C ARG A 578 9.04 6.64 -25.33
N VAL A 579 7.97 7.37 -25.67
CA VAL A 579 6.57 6.90 -25.52
C VAL A 579 6.33 5.59 -26.29
N TYR A 580 6.87 5.46 -27.52
CA TYR A 580 6.79 4.21 -28.28
C TYR A 580 7.55 3.06 -27.60
N ARG A 581 8.80 3.29 -27.17
CA ARG A 581 9.62 2.28 -26.47
C ARG A 581 8.90 1.76 -25.22
N ILE A 582 8.37 2.64 -24.39
CA ILE A 582 7.64 2.29 -23.16
C ILE A 582 6.36 1.53 -23.43
N THR A 583 5.63 1.89 -24.49
CA THR A 583 4.46 1.12 -24.93
C THR A 583 4.84 -0.31 -25.31
N SER A 584 5.99 -0.49 -25.98
CA SER A 584 6.51 -1.82 -26.33
C SER A 584 7.08 -2.59 -25.13
N ASP A 585 7.70 -1.90 -24.17
CA ASP A 585 8.23 -2.52 -22.94
C ASP A 585 7.10 -3.01 -22.02
N LEU A 586 5.97 -2.28 -22.01
CA LEU A 586 4.73 -2.66 -21.32
C LEU A 586 4.02 -3.83 -22.02
N GLU A 587 3.96 -3.85 -23.36
CA GLU A 587 3.44 -4.99 -24.13
C GLU A 587 4.30 -6.25 -23.90
N ALA A 588 5.62 -6.10 -23.87
CA ALA A 588 6.58 -7.18 -23.61
C ALA A 588 6.59 -7.65 -22.14
N GLY A 589 5.89 -6.97 -21.24
CA GLY A 589 5.81 -7.32 -19.82
C GLY A 589 7.15 -7.22 -19.08
N LYS A 590 8.04 -6.29 -19.47
CA LYS A 590 9.37 -6.11 -18.83
C LYS A 590 9.31 -5.57 -17.39
N ASN A 591 8.10 -5.30 -16.90
CA ASN A 591 7.76 -4.83 -15.55
C ASN A 591 7.21 -5.94 -14.63
N ARG A 592 7.47 -7.22 -14.95
CA ARG A 592 6.92 -8.41 -14.27
C ARG A 592 7.97 -9.50 -14.06
#